data_AF-A0A2T3L572-F1
#
_entry.id   AF-A0A2T3L572-F1
#
_cell.length_a   1.000
_cell.length_b   1.000
_cell.length_c   1.000
_cell.angle_alpha   90.00
_cell.angle_beta   90.00
_cell.angle_gamma   90.00
#
_symmetry.space_group_name_H-M   'P 1'
#
loop_
_entity.id
_entity.type
_entity.pdbx_description
1 polymer ?
#
loop_
_entity_poly.entity_id
_entity_poly.type
_entity_poly.pdbx_seq_one_letter_code
_entity_poly.pdbx_strand_id
1 'polypeptide(L)'
;MEFDWVEWFGYLASLVVLVSLTMTSIVKLRVINFTGCLLFAAFAYFIDSLPTMLMNLGIAGINVYFLYKIYSVKERFKLITASTDSEYFLHFIEMNKKDIELQVSREELRLSNTAFYMLRNNNIAGVLVGSKDENGVLNVLLDYVTEEYRDFKIGTYYFETNPEVIKNRGINTLHVRTSNVEHRSYLETVGFKPSEDDRQLYIKLL
;
A
#
# COMPACT_ATOMS: atom_id res chain seq x y z
N MET A 1 -6.25 -52.70 20.97
CA MET A 1 -5.93 -51.71 19.95
C MET A 1 -4.79 -50.90 20.54
N GLU A 2 -3.56 -51.18 20.11
CA GLU A 2 -2.41 -50.39 20.59
C GLU A 2 -2.63 -48.94 20.15
N PHE A 3 -2.45 -48.01 21.07
CA PHE A 3 -2.61 -46.59 20.80
C PHE A 3 -1.40 -46.14 19.98
N ASP A 4 -1.48 -46.30 18.66
CA ASP A 4 -0.44 -45.83 17.77
C ASP A 4 -0.58 -44.31 17.62
N TRP A 5 0.11 -43.60 18.51
CA TRP A 5 0.16 -42.15 18.50
C TRP A 5 0.70 -41.61 17.17
N VAL A 6 1.47 -42.40 16.40
CA VAL A 6 2.00 -42.02 15.09
C VAL A 6 0.88 -41.93 14.06
N GLU A 7 -0.09 -42.86 14.09
CA GLU A 7 -1.26 -42.83 13.18
C GLU A 7 -2.13 -41.58 13.44
N TRP A 8 -2.43 -41.29 14.71
CA TRP A 8 -3.15 -40.06 15.09
C TRP A 8 -2.41 -38.80 14.71
N PHE A 9 -1.08 -38.81 14.78
CA PHE A 9 -0.23 -37.71 14.31
C PHE A 9 -0.36 -37.51 12.79
N GLY A 10 -0.41 -38.61 12.02
CA GLY A 10 -0.68 -38.57 10.57
C GLY A 10 -2.05 -38.00 10.22
N TYR A 11 -3.11 -38.37 10.96
CA TYR A 11 -4.45 -37.77 10.78
C TYR A 11 -4.46 -36.27 11.10
N LEU A 12 -3.74 -35.86 12.15
CA LEU A 12 -3.60 -34.43 12.48
C LEU A 12 -2.89 -33.66 11.37
N ALA A 13 -1.79 -34.21 10.83
CA ALA A 13 -1.07 -33.59 9.71
C ALA A 13 -1.98 -33.45 8.47
N SER A 14 -2.75 -34.50 8.16
CA SER A 14 -3.76 -34.52 7.09
C SER A 14 -4.82 -33.44 7.27
N LEU A 15 -5.33 -33.30 8.50
CA LEU A 15 -6.33 -32.29 8.83
C LEU A 15 -5.78 -30.88 8.67
N VAL A 16 -4.53 -30.60 9.09
CA VAL A 16 -3.90 -29.29 8.91
C VAL A 16 -3.80 -28.93 7.43
N VAL A 17 -3.39 -29.88 6.58
CA VAL A 17 -3.36 -29.67 5.12
C VAL A 17 -4.77 -29.46 4.55
N LEU A 18 -5.77 -30.21 5.01
CA LEU A 18 -7.16 -30.01 4.59
C LEU A 18 -7.67 -28.61 4.97
N VAL A 19 -7.43 -28.17 6.20
CA VAL A 19 -7.81 -26.84 6.69
C VAL A 19 -7.12 -25.75 5.88
N SER A 20 -5.87 -25.94 5.47
CA SER A 20 -5.15 -24.98 4.63
C SER A 20 -5.94 -24.66 3.35
N LEU A 21 -6.52 -25.67 2.69
CA LEU A 21 -7.24 -25.54 1.43
C LEU A 21 -8.53 -24.72 1.54
N THR A 22 -9.04 -24.53 2.76
CA THR A 22 -10.22 -23.70 3.03
C THR A 22 -9.89 -22.21 3.20
N MET A 23 -8.60 -21.84 3.24
CA MET A 23 -8.16 -20.48 3.47
C MET A 23 -8.29 -19.59 2.23
N THR A 24 -9.01 -18.47 2.36
CA THR A 24 -9.14 -17.46 1.28
C THR A 24 -7.88 -16.61 1.09
N SER A 25 -7.12 -16.37 2.16
CA SER A 25 -5.91 -15.57 2.08
C SER A 25 -4.74 -16.41 1.56
N ILE A 26 -4.10 -15.97 0.48
CA ILE A 26 -2.94 -16.63 -0.12
C ILE A 26 -1.80 -16.78 0.91
N VAL A 27 -1.60 -15.80 1.80
CA VAL A 27 -0.58 -15.89 2.86
C VAL A 27 -0.94 -16.98 3.86
N LYS A 28 -2.19 -16.98 4.37
CA LYS A 28 -2.65 -17.99 5.34
C LYS A 28 -2.58 -19.41 4.76
N LEU A 29 -3.00 -19.58 3.51
CA LEU A 29 -2.88 -20.83 2.75
C LEU A 29 -1.43 -21.33 2.76
N ARG A 30 -0.47 -20.46 2.42
CA ARG A 30 0.96 -20.82 2.32
C ARG A 30 1.59 -21.14 3.67
N VAL A 31 1.25 -20.37 4.72
CA VAL A 31 1.76 -20.61 6.08
C VAL A 31 1.23 -21.92 6.64
N ILE A 32 -0.08 -22.17 6.53
CA ILE A 32 -0.70 -23.40 7.06
C ILE A 32 -0.23 -24.61 6.24
N ASN A 33 -0.10 -24.50 4.92
CA ASN A 33 0.49 -25.56 4.10
C ASN A 33 1.93 -25.86 4.47
N PHE A 34 2.75 -24.83 4.72
CA PHE A 34 4.12 -25.02 5.19
C PHE A 34 4.15 -25.83 6.49
N THR A 35 3.34 -25.44 7.48
CA THR A 35 3.21 -26.18 8.76
C THR A 35 2.72 -27.61 8.52
N GLY A 36 1.68 -27.80 7.71
CA GLY A 36 1.14 -29.12 7.37
C GLY A 36 2.17 -30.02 6.69
N CYS A 37 2.97 -29.49 5.76
CA CYS A 37 4.06 -30.23 5.11
C CYS A 37 5.17 -30.63 6.09
N LEU A 38 5.53 -29.76 7.05
CA LEU A 38 6.51 -30.12 8.07
C LEU A 38 5.99 -31.23 8.99
N LEU A 39 4.71 -31.17 9.39
CA LEU A 39 4.06 -32.24 10.16
C LEU A 39 4.02 -33.54 9.38
N PHE A 40 3.66 -33.50 8.09
CA PHE A 40 3.68 -34.69 7.23
C PHE A 40 5.07 -35.26 6.99
N ALA A 41 6.09 -34.40 6.87
CA ALA A 41 7.48 -34.85 6.75
C ALA A 41 7.94 -35.57 8.03
N ALA A 42 7.58 -35.05 9.20
CA ALA A 42 7.85 -35.68 10.49
C ALA A 42 7.10 -37.03 10.64
N PHE A 43 5.83 -37.09 10.22
CA PHE A 43 5.06 -38.33 10.16
C PHE A 43 5.73 -39.35 9.23
N ALA A 44 6.10 -38.93 8.01
CA ALA A 44 6.78 -39.77 7.03
C ALA A 44 8.12 -40.32 7.54
N TYR A 45 8.82 -39.55 8.37
CA TYR A 45 10.03 -40.00 9.06
C TYR A 45 9.72 -41.12 10.08
N PHE A 46 8.66 -41.00 10.87
CA PHE A 46 8.29 -42.03 11.85
C PHE A 46 7.86 -43.37 11.22
N ILE A 47 7.38 -43.36 9.98
CA ILE A 47 7.00 -44.56 9.22
C ILE A 47 8.07 -45.02 8.22
N ASP A 48 9.30 -44.50 8.33
CA ASP A 48 10.44 -44.79 7.44
C ASP A 48 10.17 -44.58 5.94
N SER A 49 9.29 -43.63 5.59
CA SER A 49 8.91 -43.31 4.22
C SER A 49 9.74 -42.16 3.64
N LEU A 50 10.97 -42.46 3.22
CA LEU A 50 11.90 -41.49 2.63
C LEU A 50 11.31 -40.69 1.44
N PRO A 51 10.63 -41.28 0.45
CA PRO A 51 10.08 -40.53 -0.68
C PRO A 51 9.04 -39.49 -0.23
N THR A 52 8.18 -39.87 0.72
CA THR A 52 7.12 -39.00 1.26
C THR A 52 7.70 -37.85 2.06
N MET A 53 8.76 -38.12 2.85
CA MET A 53 9.48 -37.09 3.60
C MET A 53 10.10 -36.05 2.66
N LEU A 54 10.84 -36.49 1.65
CA LEU A 54 11.49 -35.61 0.68
C LEU A 54 10.48 -34.76 -0.10
N MET A 55 9.35 -35.36 -0.51
CA MET A 55 8.29 -34.64 -1.20
C MET A 55 7.71 -33.51 -0.34
N ASN A 56 7.40 -33.78 0.93
CA ASN A 56 6.86 -32.78 1.84
C ASN A 56 7.87 -31.68 2.18
N LEU A 57 9.14 -32.01 2.35
CA LEU A 57 10.21 -31.01 2.52
C LEU A 57 10.38 -30.13 1.27
N GLY A 58 10.28 -30.70 0.08
CA GLY A 58 10.27 -29.95 -1.18
C GLY A 58 9.10 -28.96 -1.27
N ILE A 59 7.88 -29.41 -0.92
CA ILE A 59 6.70 -28.55 -0.88
C ILE A 59 6.85 -27.45 0.19
N ALA A 60 7.43 -27.76 1.36
CA ALA A 60 7.73 -26.77 2.39
C ALA A 60 8.67 -25.68 1.85
N GLY A 61 9.75 -26.07 1.16
CA GLY A 61 10.67 -25.13 0.49
C GLY A 61 9.97 -24.25 -0.57
N ILE A 62 9.08 -24.83 -1.38
CA ILE A 62 8.27 -24.07 -2.35
C ILE A 62 7.38 -23.04 -1.64
N ASN A 63 6.73 -23.42 -0.53
CA ASN A 63 5.90 -22.48 0.24
C ASN A 63 6.74 -21.32 0.82
N VAL A 64 7.94 -21.60 1.33
CA VAL A 64 8.88 -20.55 1.79
C VAL A 64 9.26 -19.61 0.65
N TYR A 65 9.60 -20.14 -0.52
CA TYR A 65 9.93 -19.32 -1.69
C TYR A 65 8.77 -18.38 -2.08
N PHE A 66 7.54 -18.90 -2.15
CA PHE A 66 6.37 -18.07 -2.46
C PHE A 66 6.04 -17.07 -1.36
N LEU A 67 6.20 -17.45 -0.09
CA LEU A 67 5.99 -16.55 1.05
C LEU A 67 7.00 -15.40 1.01
N TYR A 68 8.28 -15.72 0.80
CA TYR A 68 9.34 -14.73 0.58
C TYR A 68 9.02 -13.83 -0.61
N LYS A 69 8.59 -14.38 -1.74
CA LYS A 69 8.21 -13.60 -2.93
C LYS A 69 7.07 -12.62 -2.64
N ILE A 70 6.04 -13.04 -1.91
CA ILE A 70 4.91 -12.17 -1.54
C ILE A 70 5.40 -11.01 -0.66
N TYR A 71 6.21 -11.29 0.35
CA TYR A 71 6.77 -10.24 1.23
C TYR A 71 7.85 -9.38 0.56
N SER A 72 8.48 -9.88 -0.50
CA SER A 72 9.52 -9.17 -1.25
C SER A 72 8.97 -8.29 -2.36
N VAL A 73 7.64 -8.30 -2.62
CA VAL A 73 7.04 -7.37 -3.58
C VAL A 73 7.22 -5.95 -3.06
N LYS A 74 8.18 -5.23 -3.66
CA LYS A 74 8.35 -3.80 -3.42
C LYS A 74 7.07 -3.08 -3.81
N GLU A 75 6.66 -2.15 -2.96
CA GLU A 75 5.47 -1.35 -3.20
C GLU A 75 5.63 -0.57 -4.50
N ARG A 76 4.58 -0.59 -5.32
CA ARG A 76 4.56 0.11 -6.60
C ARG A 76 3.69 1.34 -6.48
N PHE A 77 4.30 2.50 -6.64
CA PHE A 77 3.60 3.77 -6.67
C PHE A 77 3.43 4.23 -8.11
N LYS A 78 2.27 4.81 -8.42
CA LYS A 78 2.00 5.37 -9.76
C LYS A 78 1.10 6.59 -9.64
N LEU A 79 1.48 7.66 -10.34
CA LEU A 79 0.67 8.87 -10.46
C LEU A 79 -0.12 8.83 -11.76
N ILE A 80 -1.45 8.90 -11.68
CA ILE A 80 -2.35 8.90 -12.84
C ILE A 80 -3.15 10.19 -12.86
N THR A 81 -3.32 10.80 -14.03
CA THR A 81 -4.17 11.98 -14.19
C THR A 81 -5.62 11.64 -13.85
N ALA A 82 -6.22 12.43 -12.98
CA ALA A 82 -7.63 12.36 -12.64
C ALA A 82 -8.37 13.50 -13.35
N SER A 83 -9.63 13.26 -13.67
CA SER A 83 -10.56 14.32 -14.05
C SER A 83 -11.49 14.58 -12.88
N THR A 84 -11.59 15.84 -12.45
CA THR A 84 -12.44 16.28 -11.33
C THR A 84 -13.92 16.05 -11.60
N ASP A 85 -14.30 15.94 -12.87
CA ASP A 85 -15.69 15.69 -13.30
C ASP A 85 -15.99 14.22 -13.54
N SER A 86 -15.01 13.33 -13.41
CA SER A 86 -15.23 11.90 -13.58
C SER A 86 -16.05 11.32 -12.43
N GLU A 87 -16.94 10.38 -12.75
CA GLU A 87 -17.78 9.67 -11.77
C GLU A 87 -16.94 9.07 -10.63
N TYR A 88 -15.79 8.48 -10.98
CA TYR A 88 -14.90 7.87 -9.99
C TYR A 88 -14.27 8.90 -9.05
N PHE A 89 -13.85 10.07 -9.55
CA PHE A 89 -13.32 11.14 -8.70
C PHE A 89 -14.38 11.64 -7.73
N LEU A 90 -15.58 11.94 -8.24
CA LEU A 90 -16.69 12.38 -7.42
C LEU A 90 -17.05 11.34 -6.35
N HIS A 91 -17.08 10.06 -6.71
CA HIS A 91 -17.29 8.97 -5.76
C HIS A 91 -16.19 8.91 -4.69
N PHE A 92 -14.92 9.01 -5.08
CA PHE A 92 -13.79 9.02 -4.13
C PHE A 92 -13.89 10.18 -3.13
N ILE A 93 -14.21 11.39 -3.60
CA ILE A 93 -14.41 12.56 -2.75
C ILE A 93 -15.60 12.35 -1.80
N GLU A 94 -16.70 11.78 -2.28
CA GLU A 94 -17.89 11.50 -1.44
C GLU A 94 -17.58 10.48 -0.33
N MET A 95 -16.90 9.39 -0.66
CA MET A 95 -16.57 8.34 0.32
C MET A 95 -15.62 8.85 1.43
N ASN A 96 -14.80 9.86 1.13
CA ASN A 96 -13.82 10.44 2.05
C ASN A 96 -14.19 11.86 2.51
N LYS A 97 -15.44 12.28 2.30
CA LYS A 97 -15.92 13.66 2.51
C LYS A 97 -15.55 14.23 3.88
N LYS A 98 -15.74 13.44 4.93
CA LYS A 98 -15.53 13.87 6.33
C LYS A 98 -14.13 14.42 6.57
N ASP A 99 -13.12 13.85 5.93
CA ASP A 99 -11.74 14.27 6.11
C ASP A 99 -11.34 15.35 5.11
N ILE A 100 -11.83 15.24 3.87
CA ILE A 100 -11.48 16.17 2.78
C ILE A 100 -12.04 17.57 3.06
N GLU A 101 -13.26 17.68 3.59
CA GLU A 101 -13.89 18.96 3.91
C GLU A 101 -13.22 19.70 5.08
N LEU A 102 -12.32 19.05 5.82
CA LEU A 102 -11.45 19.72 6.80
C LEU A 102 -10.31 20.51 6.13
N GLN A 103 -9.99 20.20 4.87
CA GLN A 103 -8.89 20.82 4.14
C GLN A 103 -9.40 21.79 3.07
N VAL A 104 -10.45 21.42 2.35
CA VAL A 104 -10.92 22.16 1.17
C VAL A 104 -12.41 21.94 0.92
N SER A 105 -13.09 22.98 0.43
CA SER A 105 -14.49 22.87 0.00
C SER A 105 -14.61 22.17 -1.36
N ARG A 106 -15.80 21.62 -1.66
CA ARG A 106 -16.07 20.99 -2.96
C ARG A 106 -16.04 22.00 -4.09
N GLU A 107 -16.46 23.23 -3.82
CA GLU A 107 -16.46 24.35 -4.75
C GLU A 107 -15.03 24.69 -5.18
N GLU A 108 -14.10 24.77 -4.24
CA GLU A 108 -12.68 25.02 -4.53
C GLU A 108 -12.04 23.88 -5.33
N LEU A 109 -12.37 22.62 -5.03
CA LEU A 109 -11.89 21.47 -5.81
C LEU A 109 -12.32 21.54 -7.28
N ARG A 110 -13.52 22.04 -7.58
CA ARG A 110 -14.02 22.20 -8.96
C ARG A 110 -13.31 23.29 -9.74
N LEU A 111 -12.71 24.27 -9.05
CA LEU A 111 -11.93 25.33 -9.69
C LEU A 111 -10.50 24.87 -10.04
N SER A 112 -10.09 23.69 -9.60
CA SER A 112 -8.79 23.14 -9.92
C SER A 112 -8.70 22.73 -11.39
N ASN A 113 -7.52 22.92 -11.99
CA ASN A 113 -7.26 22.55 -13.38
C ASN A 113 -6.40 21.27 -13.49
N THR A 114 -5.92 20.76 -12.36
CA THR A 114 -5.00 19.62 -12.30
C THR A 114 -5.36 18.72 -11.14
N ALA A 115 -5.61 17.45 -11.42
CA ALA A 115 -5.85 16.42 -10.42
C ALA A 115 -5.11 15.13 -10.77
N PHE A 116 -4.65 14.42 -9.75
CA PHE A 116 -3.99 13.13 -9.87
C PHE A 116 -4.54 12.14 -8.85
N TYR A 117 -4.64 10.88 -9.25
CA TYR A 117 -4.70 9.74 -8.34
C TYR A 117 -3.29 9.28 -7.99
N MET A 118 -3.05 9.11 -6.70
CA MET A 118 -1.85 8.48 -6.16
C MET A 118 -2.15 7.01 -5.90
N LEU A 119 -1.58 6.12 -6.70
CA LEU A 119 -1.80 4.68 -6.56
C LEU A 119 -0.70 4.05 -5.71
N ARG A 120 -1.07 3.07 -4.89
CA ARG A 120 -0.17 2.13 -4.22
C ARG A 120 -0.63 0.71 -4.56
N ASN A 121 0.23 -0.06 -5.22
CA ASN A 121 -0.06 -1.42 -5.68
C ASN A 121 -1.33 -1.51 -6.55
N ASN A 122 -1.54 -0.52 -7.42
CA ASN A 122 -2.73 -0.33 -8.26
C ASN A 122 -4.03 0.04 -7.54
N ASN A 123 -4.04 0.16 -6.22
CA ASN A 123 -5.16 0.75 -5.49
C ASN A 123 -5.00 2.26 -5.41
N ILE A 124 -6.10 3.01 -5.50
CA ILE A 124 -6.07 4.47 -5.29
C ILE A 124 -5.92 4.70 -3.79
N ALA A 125 -4.76 5.21 -3.41
CA ALA A 125 -4.41 5.48 -2.04
C ALA A 125 -4.66 6.95 -1.66
N GLY A 126 -4.75 7.84 -2.65
CA GLY A 126 -5.00 9.25 -2.41
C GLY A 126 -5.22 10.05 -3.69
N VAL A 127 -5.45 11.35 -3.50
CA VAL A 127 -5.58 12.34 -4.56
C VAL A 127 -4.71 13.56 -4.27
N LEU A 128 -4.08 14.09 -5.32
CA LEU A 128 -3.38 15.36 -5.30
C LEU A 128 -4.09 16.29 -6.28
N VAL A 129 -4.65 17.39 -5.78
CA VAL A 129 -5.48 18.32 -6.55
C VAL A 129 -4.97 19.74 -6.36
N GLY A 130 -4.93 20.51 -7.44
CA GLY A 130 -4.46 21.89 -7.38
C GLY A 130 -4.61 22.64 -8.70
N SER A 131 -4.17 23.89 -8.67
CA SER A 131 -4.14 24.78 -9.83
C SER A 131 -2.70 24.96 -10.29
N LYS A 132 -2.39 24.38 -11.44
CA LYS A 132 -1.08 24.51 -12.10
C LYS A 132 -1.06 25.79 -12.91
N ASP A 133 0.00 26.58 -12.75
CA ASP A 133 0.27 27.77 -13.54
C ASP A 133 1.17 27.47 -14.77
N GLU A 134 1.41 28.50 -15.59
CA GLU A 134 2.25 28.41 -16.79
C GLU A 134 3.74 28.18 -16.48
N ASN A 135 4.19 28.53 -15.27
CA ASN A 135 5.57 28.37 -14.82
C ASN A 135 5.85 26.96 -14.26
N GLY A 136 4.83 26.09 -14.21
CA GLY A 136 4.92 24.75 -13.64
C GLY A 136 4.86 24.73 -12.12
N VAL A 137 4.29 25.76 -11.49
CA VAL A 137 3.98 25.75 -10.06
C VAL A 137 2.58 25.18 -9.87
N LEU A 138 2.47 24.13 -9.05
CA LEU A 138 1.18 23.60 -8.62
C LEU A 138 0.82 24.20 -7.26
N ASN A 139 -0.22 25.03 -7.23
CA ASN A 139 -0.85 25.46 -5.99
C ASN A 139 -1.78 24.34 -5.52
N VAL A 140 -1.31 23.56 -4.55
CA VAL A 140 -1.99 22.38 -4.01
C VAL A 140 -3.17 22.84 -3.15
N LEU A 141 -4.36 22.38 -3.54
CA LEU A 141 -5.61 22.59 -2.82
C LEU A 141 -5.95 21.39 -1.94
N LEU A 142 -5.57 20.19 -2.37
CA LEU A 142 -5.80 18.94 -1.65
C LEU A 142 -4.62 18.00 -1.84
N ASP A 143 -3.99 17.60 -0.74
CA ASP A 143 -3.12 16.42 -0.66
C ASP A 143 -3.76 15.45 0.33
N TYR A 144 -4.56 14.52 -0.20
CA TYR A 144 -5.33 13.59 0.62
C TYR A 144 -4.90 12.16 0.36
N VAL A 145 -4.60 11.45 1.45
CA VAL A 145 -4.33 10.01 1.47
C VAL A 145 -5.35 9.35 2.40
N THR A 146 -5.95 8.24 1.95
CA THR A 146 -6.93 7.49 2.74
C THR A 146 -6.27 6.88 3.98
N GLU A 147 -7.06 6.67 5.03
CA GLU A 147 -6.58 6.22 6.35
C GLU A 147 -5.67 4.97 6.28
N GLU A 148 -6.02 3.98 5.44
CA GLU A 148 -5.24 2.75 5.25
C GLU A 148 -3.79 3.01 4.76
N TYR A 149 -3.53 4.13 4.10
CA TYR A 149 -2.25 4.44 3.47
C TYR A 149 -1.54 5.67 4.06
N ARG A 150 -1.98 6.22 5.20
CA ARG A 150 -1.34 7.36 5.88
C ARG A 150 -0.08 6.97 6.66
N ASP A 151 0.89 6.37 5.98
CA ASP A 151 2.18 5.95 6.55
C ASP A 151 3.37 6.77 6.05
N PHE A 152 3.13 7.98 5.54
CA PHE A 152 4.09 8.92 4.94
C PHE A 152 4.83 8.43 3.68
N LYS A 153 4.72 7.16 3.31
CA LYS A 153 5.46 6.60 2.16
C LYS A 153 5.05 7.23 0.84
N ILE A 154 3.78 7.57 0.68
CA ILE A 154 3.26 8.19 -0.55
C ILE A 154 3.86 9.59 -0.74
N GLY A 155 3.76 10.46 0.27
CA GLY A 155 4.34 11.80 0.23
C GLY A 155 5.86 11.74 0.06
N THR A 156 6.55 10.89 0.84
CA THR A 156 7.99 10.70 0.69
C THR A 156 8.36 10.23 -0.71
N TYR A 157 7.64 9.25 -1.27
CA TYR A 157 7.90 8.75 -2.62
C TYR A 157 7.79 9.84 -3.68
N TYR A 158 6.69 10.60 -3.70
CA TYR A 158 6.47 11.59 -4.75
C TYR A 158 7.21 12.91 -4.55
N PHE A 159 7.55 13.29 -3.32
CA PHE A 159 8.17 14.58 -3.04
C PHE A 159 9.68 14.49 -2.76
N GLU A 160 10.19 13.36 -2.26
CA GLU A 160 11.60 13.18 -1.93
C GLU A 160 12.32 12.20 -2.85
N THR A 161 11.85 10.95 -2.91
CA THR A 161 12.63 9.86 -3.53
C THR A 161 12.46 9.81 -5.04
N ASN A 162 11.29 10.18 -5.56
CA ASN A 162 10.93 10.10 -6.96
C ASN A 162 10.18 11.37 -7.47
N PRO A 163 10.71 12.58 -7.24
CA PRO A 163 10.06 13.83 -7.67
C PRO A 163 9.90 13.92 -9.19
N GLU A 164 10.73 13.20 -9.97
CA GLU A 164 10.63 13.13 -11.43
C GLU A 164 9.27 12.66 -11.93
N VAL A 165 8.52 11.87 -11.14
CA VAL A 165 7.18 11.42 -11.49
C VAL A 165 6.21 12.59 -11.63
N ILE A 166 6.33 13.60 -10.76
CA ILE A 166 5.55 14.84 -10.84
C ILE A 166 6.16 15.80 -11.87
N LYS A 167 7.49 15.92 -11.95
CA LYS A 167 8.17 16.79 -12.95
C LYS A 167 7.82 16.44 -14.38
N ASN A 168 7.71 15.15 -14.69
CA ASN A 168 7.30 14.67 -16.02
C ASN A 168 5.85 15.06 -16.38
N ARG A 169 5.06 15.63 -15.45
CA ARG A 169 3.75 16.24 -15.68
C ARG A 169 3.81 17.76 -15.92
N GLY A 170 5.02 18.31 -15.99
CA GLY A 170 5.28 19.74 -16.16
C GLY A 170 5.09 20.55 -14.87
N ILE A 171 5.35 19.94 -13.70
CA ILE A 171 5.24 20.58 -12.39
C ILE A 171 6.62 20.54 -11.73
N ASN A 172 7.22 21.70 -11.50
CA ASN A 172 8.56 21.84 -10.93
C ASN A 172 8.53 22.27 -9.47
N THR A 173 7.43 22.88 -9.02
CA THR A 173 7.29 23.42 -7.68
C THR A 173 5.90 23.13 -7.15
N LEU A 174 5.80 22.75 -5.87
CA LEU A 174 4.54 22.60 -5.14
C LEU A 174 4.42 23.70 -4.10
N HIS A 175 3.27 24.37 -4.08
CA HIS A 175 2.90 25.35 -3.07
C HIS A 175 1.71 24.81 -2.27
N VAL A 176 1.88 24.66 -0.96
CA VAL A 176 0.81 24.26 -0.04
C VAL A 176 0.60 25.37 0.97
N ARG A 177 -0.63 25.83 1.11
CA ARG A 177 -1.00 26.82 2.12
C ARG A 177 -1.76 26.14 3.24
N THR A 178 -1.27 26.23 4.48
CA THR A 178 -1.98 25.65 5.62
C THR A 178 -1.80 26.44 6.93
N SER A 179 -2.89 26.54 7.68
CA SER A 179 -2.91 27.05 9.05
C SER A 179 -2.86 25.91 10.10
N ASN A 180 -3.08 24.66 9.69
CA ASN A 180 -3.14 23.51 10.58
C ASN A 180 -1.74 23.04 11.02
N VAL A 181 -1.49 22.99 12.33
CA VAL A 181 -0.19 22.61 12.92
C VAL A 181 0.21 21.18 12.60
N GLU A 182 -0.72 20.22 12.61
CA GLU A 182 -0.43 18.82 12.26
C GLU A 182 -0.02 18.70 10.79
N HIS A 183 -0.73 19.43 9.91
CA HIS A 183 -0.40 19.44 8.49
C HIS A 183 0.98 20.05 8.21
N ARG A 184 1.38 21.09 8.95
CA ARG A 184 2.75 21.65 8.87
C ARG A 184 3.81 20.62 9.20
N SER A 185 3.63 19.88 10.30
CA SER A 185 4.58 18.83 10.72
C SER A 185 4.73 17.75 9.64
N TYR A 186 3.61 17.35 9.01
CA TYR A 186 3.65 16.46 7.85
C TYR A 186 4.47 17.04 6.69
N LEU A 187 4.17 18.28 6.28
CA LEU A 187 4.84 18.94 5.14
C LEU A 187 6.35 19.02 5.36
N GLU A 188 6.79 19.37 6.57
CA GLU A 188 8.21 19.40 6.94
C GLU A 188 8.83 18.00 6.92
N THR A 189 8.09 16.97 7.35
CA THR A 189 8.54 15.57 7.32
C THR A 189 8.76 15.07 5.88
N VAL A 190 7.92 15.50 4.94
CA VAL A 190 8.07 15.20 3.51
C VAL A 190 8.85 16.29 2.75
N GLY A 191 9.60 17.10 3.50
CA GLY A 191 10.63 18.06 3.11
C GLY A 191 10.18 19.26 2.28
N PHE A 192 8.95 19.71 2.50
CA PHE A 192 8.58 21.10 2.22
C PHE A 192 9.29 22.03 3.20
N LYS A 193 9.51 23.27 2.77
CA LYS A 193 10.05 24.33 3.61
C LYS A 193 9.07 25.49 3.70
N PRO A 194 8.91 26.14 4.87
CA PRO A 194 8.11 27.35 4.95
C PRO A 194 8.72 28.46 4.08
N SER A 195 7.87 29.28 3.47
CA SER A 195 8.29 30.48 2.75
C SER A 195 8.84 31.53 3.72
N GLU A 196 9.83 32.31 3.26
CA GLU A 196 10.40 33.40 4.06
C GLU A 196 9.40 34.55 4.27
N ASP A 197 8.55 34.79 3.27
CA ASP A 197 7.59 35.91 3.26
C ASP A 197 6.25 35.56 3.94
N ASP A 198 5.89 34.27 3.98
CA ASP A 198 4.58 33.81 4.41
C ASP A 198 4.66 32.50 5.20
N ARG A 199 4.47 32.60 6.52
CA ARG A 199 4.54 31.46 7.45
C ARG A 199 3.44 30.42 7.27
N GLN A 200 2.44 30.66 6.43
CA GLN A 200 1.41 29.68 6.09
C GLN A 200 1.67 29.00 4.76
N LEU A 201 2.62 29.50 3.96
CA LEU A 201 3.00 28.93 2.69
C LEU A 201 4.19 28.01 2.86
N TYR A 202 4.06 26.79 2.37
CA TYR A 202 5.10 25.77 2.31
C TYR A 202 5.41 25.46 0.86
N ILE A 203 6.70 25.43 0.54
CA ILE A 203 7.23 25.30 -0.83
C ILE A 203 8.07 24.04 -0.91
N LYS A 204 7.84 23.24 -1.96
CA LYS A 204 8.69 22.12 -2.34
C LYS A 204 9.17 22.30 -3.77
N LEU A 205 10.49 22.36 -3.93
CA LEU A 205 11.13 22.25 -5.24
C LEU A 205 11.32 20.76 -5.55
N LEU A 206 10.88 20.33 -6.73
CA LEU A 206 10.93 18.93 -7.20
C LEU A 206 12.17 18.69 -8.07
#